data_AF-A0A940L3G7-F1
#
_entry.id   AF-A0A940L3G7-F1
#
_cell.length_a   1.000
_cell.length_b   1.000
_cell.length_c   1.000
_cell.angle_alpha   90.00
_cell.angle_beta   90.00
_cell.angle_gamma   90.00
#
_symmetry.space_group_name_H-M   'P 1'
#
loop_
_entity.id
_entity.type
_entity.pdbx_description
1 polymer ?
#
loop_
_entity_poly.entity_id
_entity_poly.type
_entity_poly.pdbx_seq_one_letter_code
_entity_poly.pdbx_strand_id
1 'polypeptide(L)'
;METLSQSIRSNPAKFFSFLSSFTKVNPELSPLLKYQGWISGDSHPGQWSFVPNEGKFIYTMIDFDMAGKGPLLLDFMQYTLNIEAIIQQSPKSENKIRIKELLDAYLQGLRGGRPTPPEWASKILQKDDVSFLKKEQKYYRNKVTLENKLEVDQDFERLSDTSLTQEISFNLNSLGYFRNYDVVDVVQKKIERGGSAGQKRYWVLVREHSNASIIRIFELKEKQTGFLPEAQSSTEAMYSIFWGNSHPAYAELRLRNQDFEIRPKKVSLDEADIPYKLKKDSDWQYLKEKALYDLSLLGKAQSSQQGAAELATMIGNNYDQVAKLTKLFSQQYLSTLQK
;
A
#
# COMPACT_ATOMS: atom_id res chain seq x y z
N MET A 1 13.90 -11.10 -13.28
CA MET A 1 14.72 -9.91 -13.04
C MET A 1 13.84 -8.87 -12.36
N GLU A 2 14.25 -8.38 -11.20
CA GLU A 2 13.54 -7.37 -10.41
C GLU A 2 13.51 -6.03 -11.18
N THR A 3 12.40 -5.28 -11.09
CA THR A 3 12.30 -3.91 -11.65
C THR A 3 12.96 -2.89 -10.72
N LEU A 4 13.35 -1.71 -11.22
CA LEU A 4 13.96 -0.67 -10.36
C LEU A 4 13.00 -0.24 -9.24
N SER A 5 11.70 -0.12 -9.56
CA SER A 5 10.66 0.13 -8.55
C SER A 5 10.53 -1.01 -7.53
N GLN A 6 10.74 -2.27 -7.91
CA GLN A 6 10.82 -3.37 -6.94
C GLN A 6 12.07 -3.25 -6.07
N SER A 7 13.23 -2.93 -6.64
CA SER A 7 14.48 -2.77 -5.89
C SER A 7 14.49 -1.59 -4.90
N ILE A 8 13.75 -0.51 -5.18
CA ILE A 8 13.53 0.58 -4.22
C ILE A 8 12.82 0.05 -2.97
N ARG A 9 11.80 -0.79 -3.16
CA ARG A 9 10.89 -1.26 -2.11
C ARG A 9 11.43 -2.46 -1.34
N SER A 10 12.34 -3.23 -1.94
CA SER A 10 12.95 -4.39 -1.28
C SER A 10 14.06 -4.01 -0.29
N ASN A 11 14.52 -2.76 -0.26
CA ASN A 11 15.53 -2.30 0.69
C ASN A 11 15.17 -0.94 1.34
N PRO A 12 14.16 -0.92 2.22
CA PRO A 12 13.73 0.28 2.91
C PRO A 12 14.83 0.92 3.79
N ALA A 13 15.70 0.12 4.41
CA ALA A 13 16.84 0.62 5.18
C ALA A 13 17.78 1.51 4.34
N LYS A 14 18.11 1.06 3.11
CA LYS A 14 18.93 1.82 2.16
C LYS A 14 18.22 3.11 1.74
N PHE A 15 16.92 3.06 1.50
CA PHE A 15 16.12 4.25 1.17
C PHE A 15 16.20 5.32 2.27
N PHE A 16 15.89 4.96 3.53
CA PHE A 16 15.90 5.93 4.63
C PHE A 16 17.30 6.43 4.98
N SER A 17 18.32 5.58 4.89
CA SER A 17 19.73 5.99 5.06
C SER A 17 20.17 7.00 4.00
N PHE A 18 19.80 6.75 2.74
CA PHE A 18 20.08 7.68 1.65
C PHE A 18 19.34 9.00 1.85
N LEU A 19 18.05 8.97 2.20
CA LEU A 19 17.25 10.16 2.48
C LEU A 19 17.87 11.00 3.60
N SER A 20 18.26 10.38 4.72
CA SER A 20 18.94 11.07 5.82
C SER A 20 20.20 11.78 5.32
N SER A 21 21.04 11.08 4.56
CA SER A 21 22.25 11.67 3.96
C SER A 21 21.94 12.81 2.99
N PHE A 22 20.93 12.64 2.14
CA PHE A 22 20.48 13.65 1.17
C PHE A 22 20.01 14.93 1.85
N THR A 23 19.26 14.82 2.96
CA THR A 23 18.77 15.98 3.70
C THR A 23 19.88 16.76 4.42
N LYS A 24 20.98 16.11 4.80
CA LYS A 24 22.15 16.78 5.39
C LYS A 24 22.88 17.66 4.38
N VAL A 25 22.92 17.25 3.11
CA VAL A 25 23.62 17.98 2.04
C VAL A 25 22.69 18.93 1.26
N ASN A 26 21.37 18.86 1.47
CA ASN A 26 20.37 19.78 0.93
C ASN A 26 19.52 20.36 2.09
N PRO A 27 20.08 21.27 2.91
CA PRO A 27 19.43 21.80 4.11
C PRO A 27 18.15 22.58 3.81
N GLU A 28 17.91 22.96 2.55
CA GLU A 28 16.68 23.64 2.12
C GLU A 28 15.43 22.75 2.22
N LEU A 29 15.61 21.42 2.35
CA LEU A 29 14.52 20.52 2.70
C LEU A 29 14.14 20.59 4.18
N SER A 30 15.05 20.96 5.08
CA SER A 30 14.81 20.88 6.52
C SER A 30 13.56 21.65 6.99
N PRO A 31 13.27 22.87 6.50
CA PRO A 31 12.03 23.59 6.86
C PRO A 31 10.74 22.89 6.42
N LEU A 32 10.80 22.04 5.38
CA LEU A 32 9.66 21.26 4.88
C LEU A 32 9.49 19.95 5.66
N LEU A 33 10.60 19.36 6.14
CA LEU A 33 10.58 18.08 6.84
C LEU A 33 10.18 18.20 8.32
N LYS A 34 10.01 19.42 8.85
CA LYS A 34 9.52 19.62 10.22
C LYS A 34 8.03 19.27 10.41
N TYR A 35 7.26 19.21 9.32
CA TYR A 35 5.82 18.90 9.37
C TYR A 35 5.64 17.38 9.40
N GLN A 36 5.46 16.86 10.62
CA GLN A 36 5.39 15.44 10.93
C GLN A 36 3.93 14.97 10.98
N GLY A 37 3.71 13.71 10.59
CA GLY A 37 2.44 13.02 10.75
C GLY A 37 2.59 11.55 10.40
N TRP A 38 1.49 10.83 10.33
CA TRP A 38 1.45 9.46 9.84
C TRP A 38 1.70 9.43 8.32
N ILE A 39 2.71 8.65 7.95
CA ILE A 39 3.09 8.37 6.56
C ILE A 39 3.01 6.87 6.29
N SER A 40 2.83 6.51 5.03
CA SER A 40 2.80 5.11 4.61
C SER A 40 4.17 4.43 4.69
N GLY A 41 5.25 5.18 4.44
CA GLY A 41 6.62 4.67 4.46
C GLY A 41 7.02 3.78 3.27
N ASP A 42 6.05 3.34 2.46
CA ASP A 42 6.23 2.62 1.20
C ASP A 42 5.34 3.21 0.09
N SER A 43 5.35 4.53 -0.05
CA SER A 43 4.45 5.19 -1.00
C SER A 43 4.86 4.88 -2.45
N HIS A 44 4.04 4.09 -3.16
CA HIS A 44 4.22 3.75 -4.57
C HIS A 44 2.88 3.42 -5.24
N PRO A 45 2.79 3.41 -6.59
CA PRO A 45 1.50 3.23 -7.28
C PRO A 45 0.78 1.91 -6.93
N GLY A 46 1.54 0.90 -6.51
CA GLY A 46 1.06 -0.45 -6.18
C GLY A 46 0.49 -0.59 -4.78
N GLN A 47 0.64 0.44 -3.94
CA GLN A 47 -0.08 0.52 -2.67
C GLN A 47 -1.47 1.14 -2.81
N TRP A 48 -1.96 1.41 -4.02
CA TRP A 48 -3.32 1.90 -4.22
C TRP A 48 -4.19 0.81 -4.83
N SER A 49 -5.37 0.61 -4.27
CA SER A 49 -6.32 -0.41 -4.73
C SER A 49 -7.75 0.03 -4.49
N PHE A 50 -8.65 -0.56 -5.26
CA PHE A 50 -10.06 -0.59 -4.90
C PHE A 50 -10.26 -1.58 -3.77
N VAL A 51 -11.06 -1.18 -2.78
CA VAL A 51 -11.43 -2.01 -1.64
C VAL A 51 -12.95 -1.91 -1.44
N PRO A 52 -13.67 -3.03 -1.26
CA PRO A 52 -15.05 -3.02 -0.80
C PRO A 52 -15.15 -2.34 0.58
N ASN A 53 -16.03 -1.35 0.71
CA ASN A 53 -16.33 -0.65 1.95
C ASN A 53 -17.81 -0.25 1.95
N GLU A 54 -18.58 -0.74 2.92
CA GLU A 54 -20.00 -0.41 3.11
C GLU A 54 -20.87 -0.58 1.84
N GLY A 55 -20.69 -1.68 1.10
CA GLY A 55 -21.49 -2.00 -0.10
C GLY A 55 -21.01 -1.31 -1.38
N LYS A 56 -19.93 -0.54 -1.32
CA LYS A 56 -19.35 0.20 -2.46
C LYS A 56 -17.85 -0.01 -2.55
N PHE A 57 -17.25 0.43 -3.64
CA PHE A 57 -15.81 0.54 -3.73
C PHE A 57 -15.31 1.90 -3.27
N ILE A 58 -14.24 1.89 -2.48
CA ILE A 58 -13.35 3.04 -2.31
C ILE A 58 -12.03 2.75 -3.02
N TYR A 59 -11.33 3.81 -3.42
CA TYR A 59 -9.98 3.70 -3.96
C TYR A 59 -9.02 4.39 -2.98
N THR A 60 -8.12 3.60 -2.39
CA THR A 60 -7.36 4.04 -1.22
C THR A 60 -6.01 3.35 -1.16
N MET A 61 -5.12 3.88 -0.32
CA MET A 61 -3.85 3.27 -0.02
C MET A 61 -4.02 2.05 0.88
N ILE A 62 -3.18 1.04 0.71
CA ILE A 62 -3.21 -0.25 1.41
C ILE A 62 -1.78 -0.65 1.81
N ASP A 63 -1.64 -1.71 2.62
CA ASP A 63 -0.35 -2.27 3.07
C ASP A 63 0.48 -1.23 3.86
N PHE A 64 0.17 -1.09 5.14
CA PHE A 64 0.79 -0.12 6.03
C PHE A 64 1.89 -0.75 6.91
N ASP A 65 2.56 -1.79 6.43
CA ASP A 65 3.61 -2.51 7.18
C ASP A 65 4.86 -1.65 7.46
N MET A 66 5.05 -0.62 6.64
CA MET A 66 6.12 0.37 6.76
C MET A 66 5.69 1.69 7.38
N ALA A 67 4.43 1.79 7.79
CA ALA A 67 3.85 3.04 8.23
C ALA A 67 4.33 3.47 9.61
N GLY A 68 4.39 4.77 9.82
CA GLY A 68 4.80 5.35 11.10
C GLY A 68 4.73 6.87 11.06
N LYS A 69 5.12 7.50 12.16
CA LYS A 69 5.27 8.96 12.17
C LYS A 69 6.56 9.38 11.45
N GLY A 70 6.43 10.36 10.57
CA GLY A 70 7.53 10.93 9.80
C GLY A 70 7.13 12.22 9.09
N PRO A 71 8.06 12.90 8.41
CA PRO A 71 7.72 14.07 7.60
C PRO A 71 6.75 13.70 6.48
N LEU A 72 5.61 14.41 6.39
CA LEU A 72 4.55 14.12 5.42
C LEU A 72 5.05 14.14 3.96
N LEU A 73 5.98 15.05 3.65
CA LEU A 73 6.59 15.20 2.32
C LEU A 73 7.33 13.93 1.84
N LEU A 74 7.72 13.03 2.74
CA LEU A 74 8.46 11.83 2.37
C LEU A 74 7.64 10.86 1.52
N ASP A 75 6.35 10.67 1.80
CA ASP A 75 5.50 9.82 0.97
C ASP A 75 5.42 10.37 -0.46
N PHE A 76 5.37 11.70 -0.64
CA PHE A 76 5.40 12.31 -1.97
C PHE A 76 6.74 12.06 -2.69
N MET A 77 7.87 12.25 -1.99
CA MET A 77 9.20 12.03 -2.58
C MET A 77 9.42 10.57 -2.96
N GLN A 78 9.00 9.62 -2.11
CA GLN A 78 9.10 8.19 -2.36
C GLN A 78 8.20 7.74 -3.51
N TYR A 79 6.97 8.27 -3.59
CA TYR A 79 6.07 8.01 -4.71
C TYR A 79 6.66 8.49 -6.02
N THR A 80 7.17 9.73 -6.04
CA THR A 80 7.81 10.34 -7.21
C THR A 80 9.03 9.53 -7.67
N LEU A 81 9.86 9.08 -6.73
CA LEU A 81 10.99 8.18 -7.02
C LEU A 81 10.51 6.88 -7.70
N ASN A 82 9.43 6.27 -7.25
CA ASN A 82 8.87 5.07 -7.87
C ASN A 82 8.34 5.33 -9.29
N ILE A 83 7.72 6.48 -9.54
CA ILE A 83 7.31 6.88 -10.89
C ILE A 83 8.52 7.03 -11.80
N GLU A 84 9.55 7.78 -11.39
CA GLU A 84 10.78 7.94 -12.16
C GLU A 84 11.46 6.59 -12.46
N ALA A 85 11.43 5.65 -11.50
CA ALA A 85 11.96 4.30 -11.69
C ALA A 85 11.24 3.54 -12.81
N ILE A 86 9.90 3.61 -12.87
CA ILE A 86 9.09 2.96 -13.92
C ILE A 86 9.36 3.60 -15.29
N ILE A 87 9.45 4.93 -15.33
CA ILE A 87 9.75 5.71 -16.54
C ILE A 87 11.13 5.36 -17.09
N GLN A 88 12.16 5.28 -16.23
CA GLN A 88 13.54 5.01 -16.64
C GLN A 88 13.72 3.61 -17.27
N GLN A 89 12.88 2.64 -16.90
CA GLN A 89 12.92 1.29 -17.46
C GLN A 89 12.14 1.15 -18.78
N SER A 90 11.55 2.24 -19.28
CA SER A 90 10.67 2.20 -20.44
C SER A 90 11.38 2.68 -21.71
N PRO A 91 11.27 1.95 -22.85
CA PRO A 91 12.03 2.21 -24.07
C PRO A 91 11.66 3.52 -24.78
N LYS A 92 10.51 4.11 -24.47
CA LYS A 92 10.01 5.37 -25.06
C LYS A 92 10.07 6.53 -24.05
N SER A 93 11.27 6.88 -23.57
CA SER A 93 11.46 7.88 -22.50
C SER A 93 11.16 9.35 -22.89
N GLU A 94 10.66 9.59 -24.10
CA GLU A 94 10.30 10.93 -24.59
C GLU A 94 9.05 11.50 -23.91
N ASN A 95 8.10 10.62 -23.53
CA ASN A 95 6.93 11.01 -22.74
C ASN A 95 7.32 11.00 -21.25
N LYS A 96 7.48 12.19 -20.66
CA LYS A 96 7.85 12.32 -19.25
C LYS A 96 6.70 12.90 -18.45
N ILE A 97 6.32 12.21 -17.37
CA ILE A 97 5.48 12.80 -16.33
C ILE A 97 6.36 13.82 -15.60
N ARG A 98 5.99 15.09 -15.60
CA ARG A 98 6.83 16.12 -14.98
C ARG A 98 6.61 16.09 -13.48
N ILE A 99 7.70 16.17 -12.71
CA ILE A 99 7.62 16.27 -11.23
C ILE A 99 6.74 17.45 -10.78
N LYS A 100 6.69 18.53 -11.56
CA LYS A 100 5.77 19.65 -11.33
C LYS A 100 4.30 19.23 -11.38
N GLU A 101 3.89 18.43 -12.36
CA GLU A 101 2.52 17.91 -12.45
C GLU A 101 2.19 17.01 -11.25
N LEU A 102 3.15 16.17 -10.82
CA LEU A 102 3.03 15.34 -9.62
C LEU A 102 2.89 16.20 -8.35
N LEU A 103 3.69 17.26 -8.23
CA LEU A 103 3.67 18.18 -7.10
C LEU A 103 2.35 18.98 -7.06
N ASP A 104 1.83 19.41 -8.20
CA ASP A 104 0.54 20.09 -8.30
C ASP A 104 -0.60 19.20 -7.81
N ALA A 105 -0.61 17.92 -8.22
CA ALA A 105 -1.60 16.96 -7.77
C ALA A 105 -1.52 16.74 -6.26
N TYR A 106 -0.32 16.51 -5.73
CA TYR A 106 -0.11 16.37 -4.29
C TYR A 106 -0.56 17.62 -3.50
N LEU A 107 -0.18 18.81 -3.97
CA LEU A 107 -0.53 20.07 -3.34
C LEU A 107 -2.03 20.38 -3.38
N GLN A 108 -2.71 20.02 -4.48
CA GLN A 108 -4.16 20.11 -4.58
C GLN A 108 -4.84 19.27 -3.49
N GLY A 109 -4.40 18.01 -3.34
CA GLY A 109 -4.88 17.12 -2.29
C GLY A 109 -4.60 17.66 -0.89
N LEU A 110 -3.36 18.10 -0.65
CA LEU A 110 -2.89 18.59 0.65
C LEU A 110 -3.65 19.85 1.11
N ARG A 111 -4.16 20.65 0.17
CA ARG A 111 -5.07 21.79 0.42
C ARG A 111 -6.53 21.36 0.65
N GLY A 112 -6.78 20.06 0.77
CA GLY A 112 -8.10 19.48 1.00
C GLY A 112 -8.93 19.26 -0.27
N GLY A 113 -8.37 19.51 -1.46
CA GLY A 113 -9.01 19.28 -2.74
C GLY A 113 -9.37 17.80 -2.95
N ARG A 114 -10.47 17.55 -3.67
CA ARG A 114 -10.89 16.20 -4.06
C ARG A 114 -10.65 16.03 -5.57
N PRO A 115 -9.74 15.14 -6.00
CA PRO A 115 -9.55 14.92 -7.42
C PRO A 115 -10.79 14.26 -8.02
N THR A 116 -11.15 14.66 -9.24
CA THR A 116 -12.11 13.91 -10.04
C THR A 116 -11.48 12.57 -10.40
N PRO A 117 -12.11 11.43 -10.08
CA PRO A 117 -11.56 10.13 -10.45
C PRO A 117 -11.45 9.99 -11.97
N PRO A 118 -10.33 9.48 -12.50
CA PRO A 118 -10.20 9.20 -13.93
C PRO A 118 -11.23 8.17 -14.38
N GLU A 119 -11.49 8.04 -15.69
CA GLU A 119 -12.57 7.20 -16.23
C GLU A 119 -12.47 5.74 -15.75
N TRP A 120 -11.26 5.17 -15.74
CA TRP A 120 -11.01 3.81 -15.27
C TRP A 120 -11.38 3.63 -13.79
N ALA A 121 -11.11 4.63 -12.94
CA ALA A 121 -11.45 4.58 -11.52
C ALA A 121 -12.94 4.83 -11.31
N SER A 122 -13.52 5.81 -12.00
CA SER A 122 -14.96 6.13 -11.95
C SER A 122 -15.83 4.91 -12.26
N LYS A 123 -15.45 4.13 -13.28
CA LYS A 123 -16.15 2.89 -13.66
C LYS A 123 -16.21 1.86 -12.54
N ILE A 124 -15.21 1.80 -11.66
CA ILE A 124 -15.14 0.82 -10.57
C ILE A 124 -15.81 1.37 -9.32
N LEU A 125 -15.59 2.65 -8.99
CA LEU A 125 -16.20 3.33 -7.85
C LEU A 125 -17.74 3.38 -7.93
N GLN A 126 -18.31 3.30 -9.13
CA GLN A 126 -19.76 3.25 -9.35
C GLN A 126 -20.36 1.85 -9.25
N LYS A 127 -19.53 0.78 -9.22
CA LYS A 127 -20.02 -0.60 -9.09
C LYS A 127 -20.44 -0.86 -7.65
N ASP A 128 -21.47 -1.70 -7.48
CA ASP A 128 -21.68 -2.40 -6.21
C ASP A 128 -20.54 -3.39 -5.95
N ASP A 129 -20.30 -3.69 -4.68
CA ASP A 129 -19.34 -4.73 -4.30
C ASP A 129 -19.91 -6.16 -4.46
N VAL A 130 -21.22 -6.31 -4.67
CA VAL A 130 -21.89 -7.62 -4.80
C VAL A 130 -21.33 -8.43 -5.96
N SER A 131 -21.15 -7.79 -7.11
CA SER A 131 -20.55 -8.44 -8.30
C SER A 131 -19.12 -8.92 -8.04
N PHE A 132 -18.35 -8.17 -7.25
CA PHE A 132 -17.00 -8.53 -6.84
C PHE A 132 -16.97 -9.64 -5.81
N LEU A 133 -17.83 -9.59 -4.79
CA LEU A 133 -17.97 -10.68 -3.82
C LEU A 133 -18.27 -12.00 -4.54
N LYS A 134 -19.12 -11.99 -5.58
CA LYS A 134 -19.35 -13.19 -6.42
C LYS A 134 -18.09 -13.64 -7.17
N LYS A 135 -17.33 -12.71 -7.76
CA LYS A 135 -16.04 -13.02 -8.44
C LYS A 135 -15.02 -13.60 -7.46
N GLU A 136 -14.97 -13.04 -6.26
CA GLU A 136 -14.10 -13.45 -5.16
C GLU A 136 -14.46 -14.85 -4.65
N GLN A 137 -15.75 -15.12 -4.37
CA GLN A 137 -16.23 -16.45 -4.01
C GLN A 137 -15.88 -17.49 -5.09
N LYS A 138 -16.10 -17.15 -6.36
CA LYS A 138 -15.76 -18.03 -7.49
C LYS A 138 -14.26 -18.29 -7.57
N TYR A 139 -13.44 -17.26 -7.37
CA TYR A 139 -11.99 -17.38 -7.36
C TYR A 139 -11.52 -18.29 -6.23
N TYR A 140 -11.97 -18.05 -4.99
CA TYR A 140 -11.58 -18.87 -3.84
C TYR A 140 -11.95 -20.33 -4.05
N ARG A 141 -13.21 -20.61 -4.42
CA ARG A 141 -13.70 -21.98 -4.63
C ARG A 141 -12.97 -22.72 -5.75
N ASN A 142 -12.63 -22.04 -6.84
CA ASN A 142 -12.14 -22.70 -8.05
C ASN A 142 -10.61 -22.67 -8.21
N LYS A 143 -9.91 -21.79 -7.49
CA LYS A 143 -8.48 -21.52 -7.69
C LYS A 143 -7.64 -21.58 -6.43
N VAL A 144 -8.26 -21.56 -5.25
CA VAL A 144 -7.54 -21.45 -3.99
C VAL A 144 -7.95 -22.55 -3.00
N THR A 145 -9.05 -23.26 -3.26
CA THR A 145 -9.51 -24.32 -2.37
C THR A 145 -9.73 -25.63 -3.10
N LEU A 146 -9.37 -26.73 -2.44
CA LEU A 146 -9.69 -28.10 -2.83
C LEU A 146 -10.34 -28.80 -1.63
N GLU A 147 -11.49 -29.45 -1.83
CA GLU A 147 -12.22 -30.17 -0.77
C GLU A 147 -12.48 -29.32 0.50
N ASN A 148 -12.83 -28.04 0.32
CA ASN A 148 -13.06 -27.06 1.39
C ASN A 148 -11.83 -26.69 2.24
N LYS A 149 -10.62 -26.97 1.75
CA LYS A 149 -9.36 -26.56 2.36
C LYS A 149 -8.58 -25.67 1.40
N LEU A 150 -7.66 -24.86 1.92
CA LEU A 150 -6.73 -24.11 1.09
C LEU A 150 -5.85 -25.10 0.31
N GLU A 151 -5.72 -24.87 -0.99
CA GLU A 151 -4.82 -25.63 -1.86
C GLU A 151 -3.36 -25.32 -1.46
N VAL A 152 -2.54 -26.36 -1.37
CA VAL A 152 -1.13 -26.24 -1.04
C VAL A 152 -0.33 -26.57 -2.28
N ASP A 153 0.39 -25.58 -2.79
CA ASP A 153 1.29 -25.71 -3.92
C ASP A 153 2.75 -25.40 -3.47
N GLN A 154 3.62 -25.09 -4.43
CA GLN A 154 5.01 -24.73 -4.17
C GLN A 154 5.18 -23.48 -3.30
N ASP A 155 4.20 -22.57 -3.27
CA ASP A 155 4.25 -21.29 -2.54
C ASP A 155 3.69 -21.41 -1.12
N PHE A 156 3.09 -22.55 -0.76
CA PHE A 156 2.45 -22.76 0.55
C PHE A 156 2.90 -24.05 1.24
N GLU A 157 2.72 -24.10 2.56
CA GLU A 157 2.80 -25.32 3.37
C GLU A 157 1.68 -25.39 4.39
N ARG A 158 1.29 -26.62 4.71
CA ARG A 158 0.45 -26.90 5.87
C ARG A 158 1.20 -26.57 7.15
N LEU A 159 0.51 -25.93 8.08
CA LEU A 159 0.99 -25.86 9.46
C LEU A 159 0.97 -27.26 10.07
N SER A 160 2.14 -27.76 10.44
CA SER A 160 2.27 -28.98 11.25
C SER A 160 1.91 -28.73 12.72
N ASP A 161 2.01 -27.48 13.15
CA ASP A 161 1.76 -27.03 14.51
C ASP A 161 0.27 -26.73 14.74
N THR A 162 -0.46 -27.71 15.26
CA THR A 162 -1.89 -27.59 15.56
C THR A 162 -2.19 -26.55 16.64
N SER A 163 -1.24 -26.29 17.55
CA SER A 163 -1.40 -25.27 18.59
C SER A 163 -1.43 -23.86 18.01
N LEU A 164 -0.65 -23.60 16.96
CA LEU A 164 -0.67 -22.31 16.26
C LEU A 164 -2.01 -22.07 15.55
N THR A 165 -2.57 -23.09 14.91
CA THR A 165 -3.89 -22.99 14.26
C THR A 165 -4.99 -22.68 15.28
N GLN A 166 -4.94 -23.31 16.46
CA GLN A 166 -5.87 -23.04 17.55
C GLN A 166 -5.70 -21.62 18.11
N GLU A 167 -4.46 -21.16 18.28
CA GLU A 167 -4.13 -19.80 18.71
C GLU A 167 -4.67 -18.76 17.72
N ILE A 168 -4.47 -18.97 16.41
CA ILE A 168 -5.02 -18.11 15.35
C ILE A 168 -6.55 -18.03 15.44
N SER A 169 -7.21 -19.18 15.56
CA SER A 169 -8.68 -19.25 15.67
C SER A 169 -9.20 -18.50 16.90
N PHE A 170 -8.60 -18.76 18.07
CA PHE A 170 -8.98 -18.09 19.32
C PHE A 170 -8.78 -16.58 19.23
N ASN A 171 -7.62 -16.13 18.77
CA ASN A 171 -7.30 -14.71 18.68
C ASN A 171 -8.16 -13.99 17.63
N LEU A 172 -8.43 -14.59 16.47
CA LEU A 172 -9.37 -14.01 15.50
C LEU A 172 -10.77 -13.88 16.12
N ASN A 173 -11.30 -14.94 16.74
CA ASN A 173 -12.64 -14.90 17.34
C ASN A 173 -12.77 -13.88 18.49
N SER A 174 -11.67 -13.50 19.13
CA SER A 174 -11.69 -12.44 20.14
C SER A 174 -12.02 -11.06 19.55
N LEU A 175 -11.74 -10.85 18.26
CA LEU A 175 -12.02 -9.63 17.52
C LEU A 175 -13.48 -9.59 17.08
N GLY A 176 -14.19 -8.50 17.39
CA GLY A 176 -15.65 -8.40 17.22
C GLY A 176 -16.16 -8.75 15.81
N TYR A 177 -15.46 -8.32 14.77
CA TYR A 177 -15.81 -8.63 13.37
C TYR A 177 -15.76 -10.12 13.05
N PHE A 178 -14.79 -10.83 13.61
CA PHE A 178 -14.48 -12.21 13.28
C PHE A 178 -15.30 -13.23 14.07
N ARG A 179 -16.07 -12.79 15.08
CA ARG A 179 -16.99 -13.65 15.86
C ARG A 179 -18.05 -14.39 15.05
N ASN A 180 -18.36 -13.89 13.85
CA ASN A 180 -19.35 -14.47 12.95
C ASN A 180 -18.73 -15.49 11.97
N TYR A 181 -17.50 -15.92 12.23
CA TYR A 181 -16.75 -16.78 11.33
C TYR A 181 -16.17 -17.98 12.07
N ASP A 182 -16.11 -19.11 11.37
CA ASP A 182 -15.34 -20.28 11.77
C ASP A 182 -14.04 -20.33 10.98
N VAL A 183 -12.90 -20.47 11.66
CA VAL A 183 -11.63 -20.80 11.00
C VAL A 183 -11.68 -22.24 10.51
N VAL A 184 -11.66 -22.42 9.20
CA VAL A 184 -11.73 -23.74 8.54
C VAL A 184 -10.35 -24.33 8.35
N ASP A 185 -9.39 -23.48 7.95
CA ASP A 185 -8.07 -23.94 7.53
C ASP A 185 -7.03 -22.83 7.56
N VAL A 186 -5.76 -23.20 7.76
CA VAL A 186 -4.63 -22.28 7.79
C VAL A 186 -3.43 -22.88 7.06
N VAL A 187 -2.83 -22.10 6.18
CA VAL A 187 -1.56 -22.44 5.50
C VAL A 187 -0.55 -21.32 5.69
N GLN A 188 0.72 -21.67 5.76
CA GLN A 188 1.82 -20.70 5.77
C GLN A 188 2.33 -20.49 4.34
N LYS A 189 2.55 -19.24 3.96
CA LYS A 189 3.18 -18.91 2.68
C LYS A 189 4.69 -19.01 2.81
N LYS A 190 5.32 -19.74 1.89
CA LYS A 190 6.77 -19.84 1.76
C LYS A 190 7.28 -18.61 1.02
N ILE A 191 7.74 -17.59 1.75
CA ILE A 191 8.34 -16.39 1.13
C ILE A 191 9.85 -16.44 1.30
N GLU A 192 10.54 -16.67 0.19
CA GLU A 192 12.01 -16.68 0.14
C GLU A 192 12.61 -15.43 -0.54
N ARG A 193 11.79 -14.49 -1.03
CA ARG A 193 12.28 -13.36 -1.86
C ARG A 193 11.51 -12.04 -1.67
N GLY A 194 12.19 -10.93 -1.98
CA GLY A 194 11.64 -9.56 -1.97
C GLY A 194 11.70 -8.87 -0.60
N GLY A 195 11.10 -7.67 -0.49
CA GLY A 195 11.09 -6.88 0.76
C GLY A 195 10.36 -7.54 1.95
N SER A 196 9.66 -8.64 1.68
CA SER A 196 8.97 -9.46 2.69
C SER A 196 9.67 -10.79 2.98
N ALA A 197 10.88 -11.00 2.47
CA ALA A 197 11.68 -12.17 2.82
C ALA A 197 11.88 -12.23 4.34
N GLY A 198 11.64 -13.40 4.93
CA GLY A 198 11.72 -13.61 6.37
C GLY A 198 10.48 -13.21 7.17
N GLN A 199 9.48 -12.54 6.58
CA GLN A 199 8.18 -12.31 7.23
C GLN A 199 7.30 -13.55 7.13
N LYS A 200 6.75 -13.98 8.25
CA LYS A 200 5.71 -15.01 8.29
C LYS A 200 4.43 -14.45 7.69
N ARG A 201 3.79 -15.26 6.84
CA ARG A 201 2.45 -14.98 6.35
C ARG A 201 1.58 -16.21 6.42
N TYR A 202 0.38 -16.04 6.94
CA TYR A 202 -0.63 -17.10 7.00
C TYR A 202 -1.82 -16.71 6.14
N TRP A 203 -2.34 -17.67 5.37
CA TRP A 203 -3.68 -17.55 4.80
C TRP A 203 -4.63 -18.34 5.68
N VAL A 204 -5.69 -17.67 6.10
CA VAL A 204 -6.72 -18.22 6.98
C VAL A 204 -8.01 -18.27 6.18
N LEU A 205 -8.48 -19.48 5.90
CA LEU A 205 -9.79 -19.71 5.31
C LEU A 205 -10.81 -19.70 6.44
N VAL A 206 -11.81 -18.83 6.30
CA VAL A 206 -12.93 -18.75 7.22
C VAL A 206 -14.26 -18.95 6.53
N ARG A 207 -15.28 -19.33 7.30
CA ARG A 207 -16.65 -19.55 6.84
C ARG A 207 -17.63 -18.75 7.70
N GLU A 208 -18.59 -18.07 7.08
CA GLU A 208 -19.61 -17.31 7.83
C GLU A 208 -20.60 -18.24 8.54
N HIS A 209 -20.94 -17.93 9.80
CA HIS A 209 -21.94 -18.66 10.58
C HIS A 209 -23.33 -18.58 9.97
N SER A 210 -23.71 -17.40 9.49
CA SER A 210 -25.02 -17.14 8.87
C SER A 210 -25.21 -17.86 7.55
N ASN A 211 -24.12 -18.21 6.86
CA ASN A 211 -24.18 -18.92 5.59
C ASN A 211 -22.88 -19.69 5.34
N ALA A 212 -22.92 -20.99 5.62
CA ALA A 212 -21.78 -21.89 5.46
C ALA A 212 -21.20 -21.94 4.02
N SER A 213 -21.95 -21.48 3.02
CA SER A 213 -21.46 -21.39 1.65
C SER A 213 -20.56 -20.17 1.41
N ILE A 214 -20.63 -19.13 2.25
CA ILE A 214 -19.79 -17.95 2.12
C ILE A 214 -18.46 -18.23 2.82
N ILE A 215 -17.39 -18.23 2.03
CA ILE A 215 -16.02 -18.41 2.50
C ILE A 215 -15.21 -17.14 2.28
N ARG A 216 -14.28 -16.83 3.17
CA ARG A 216 -13.36 -15.70 3.00
C ARG A 216 -11.95 -16.15 3.30
N ILE A 217 -10.98 -15.51 2.66
CA ILE A 217 -9.57 -15.73 2.96
C ILE A 217 -9.02 -14.44 3.54
N PHE A 218 -8.41 -14.55 4.71
CA PHE A 218 -7.66 -13.47 5.34
C PHE A 218 -6.16 -13.79 5.27
N GLU A 219 -5.35 -12.78 4.98
CA GLU A 219 -3.91 -12.85 5.15
C GLU A 219 -3.55 -12.28 6.52
N LEU A 220 -2.80 -13.05 7.31
CA LEU A 220 -2.07 -12.57 8.46
C LEU A 220 -0.64 -12.30 8.01
N LYS A 221 -0.21 -11.05 8.01
CA LYS A 221 1.15 -10.65 7.62
C LYS A 221 1.90 -10.16 8.86
N GLU A 222 3.03 -10.78 9.17
CA GLU A 222 3.90 -10.35 10.26
C GLU A 222 4.32 -8.88 10.07
N LYS A 223 4.04 -8.03 11.06
CA LYS A 223 4.48 -6.63 11.04
C LYS A 223 5.99 -6.60 11.14
N GLN A 224 6.63 -5.86 10.25
CA GLN A 224 8.04 -5.51 10.40
C GLN A 224 8.17 -4.43 11.48
N THR A 225 9.24 -4.48 12.25
CA THR A 225 9.71 -3.29 12.95
C THR A 225 10.08 -2.26 11.90
N GLY A 226 9.20 -1.28 11.69
CA GLY A 226 9.45 -0.25 10.68
C GLY A 226 10.69 0.58 11.02
N PHE A 227 11.25 1.21 10.00
CA PHE A 227 12.48 2.01 10.09
C PHE A 227 12.25 3.41 10.68
N LEU A 228 11.00 3.76 10.94
CA LEU A 228 10.63 5.02 11.56
C LEU A 228 10.69 4.88 13.09
N PRO A 229 11.18 5.90 13.82
CA PRO A 229 11.34 5.85 15.28
C PRO A 229 10.05 5.52 16.06
N GLU A 230 8.88 5.77 15.47
CA GLU A 230 7.55 5.45 16.01
C GLU A 230 6.75 4.52 15.07
N ALA A 231 7.41 3.54 14.43
CA ALA A 231 6.77 2.61 13.49
C ALA A 231 5.77 1.62 14.13
N GLN A 232 5.59 1.63 15.45
CA GLN A 232 4.47 0.93 16.10
C GLN A 232 3.19 1.76 15.95
N SER A 233 2.77 1.96 14.70
CA SER A 233 1.46 2.52 14.39
C SER A 233 0.37 1.53 14.79
N SER A 234 -0.75 2.02 15.32
CA SER A 234 -1.97 1.22 15.28
C SER A 234 -2.48 1.23 13.85
N THR A 235 -2.67 0.06 13.28
CA THR A 235 -3.30 -0.16 11.97
C THR A 235 -4.59 0.66 11.83
N GLU A 236 -5.34 0.83 12.92
CA GLU A 236 -6.52 1.69 13.00
C GLU A 236 -6.24 3.16 12.66
N ALA A 237 -5.17 3.76 13.16
CA ALA A 237 -4.82 5.15 12.87
C ALA A 237 -4.52 5.34 11.38
N MET A 238 -3.79 4.40 10.77
CA MET A 238 -3.47 4.43 9.34
C MET A 238 -4.75 4.33 8.49
N TYR A 239 -5.62 3.38 8.80
CA TYR A 239 -6.89 3.26 8.09
C TYR A 239 -7.78 4.51 8.31
N SER A 240 -7.87 5.04 9.52
CA SER A 240 -8.63 6.27 9.77
C SER A 240 -8.14 7.46 8.95
N ILE A 241 -6.83 7.60 8.74
CA ILE A 241 -6.25 8.73 7.99
C ILE A 241 -6.41 8.55 6.48
N PHE A 242 -6.07 7.37 5.97
CA PHE A 242 -6.02 7.12 4.53
C PHE A 242 -7.38 6.73 3.95
N TRP A 243 -8.25 6.10 4.74
CA TRP A 243 -9.57 5.64 4.30
C TRP A 243 -10.70 6.55 4.79
N GLY A 244 -10.44 7.35 5.83
CA GLY A 244 -11.44 8.20 6.49
C GLY A 244 -12.28 7.46 7.55
N ASN A 245 -12.24 6.12 7.56
CA ASN A 245 -12.83 5.25 8.57
C ASN A 245 -11.97 3.99 8.75
N SER A 246 -12.05 3.36 9.92
CA SER A 246 -11.47 2.02 10.10
C SER A 246 -12.39 0.98 9.47
N HIS A 247 -11.81 -0.01 8.79
CA HIS A 247 -12.57 -1.14 8.26
C HIS A 247 -12.39 -2.36 9.18
N PRO A 248 -13.47 -2.92 9.75
CA PRO A 248 -13.37 -3.91 10.83
C PRO A 248 -12.72 -5.24 10.42
N ALA A 249 -12.67 -5.53 9.12
CA ALA A 249 -11.95 -6.67 8.55
C ALA A 249 -10.42 -6.49 8.48
N TYR A 250 -9.93 -5.28 8.78
CA TYR A 250 -8.52 -4.96 8.91
C TYR A 250 -8.21 -4.66 10.37
N ALA A 251 -7.33 -5.45 10.96
CA ALA A 251 -7.07 -5.41 12.39
C ALA A 251 -5.65 -5.90 12.68
N GLU A 252 -5.25 -5.82 13.95
CA GLU A 252 -4.02 -6.42 14.43
C GLU A 252 -4.36 -7.61 15.34
N LEU A 253 -3.51 -8.64 15.29
CA LEU A 253 -3.51 -9.69 16.29
C LEU A 253 -2.07 -10.01 16.70
N ARG A 254 -1.91 -10.59 17.89
CA ARG A 254 -0.61 -11.01 18.40
C ARG A 254 -0.55 -12.53 18.48
N LEU A 255 0.45 -13.14 17.86
CA LEU A 255 0.72 -14.58 17.94
C LEU A 255 2.15 -14.77 18.47
N ARG A 256 2.32 -15.59 19.52
CA ARG A 256 3.66 -15.93 20.05
C ARG A 256 4.57 -14.70 20.28
N ASN A 257 4.00 -13.63 20.83
CA ASN A 257 4.63 -12.32 21.07
C ASN A 257 4.94 -11.46 19.83
N GLN A 258 4.56 -11.90 18.63
CA GLN A 258 4.74 -11.18 17.37
C GLN A 258 3.42 -10.58 16.88
N ASP A 259 3.45 -9.35 16.38
CA ASP A 259 2.27 -8.66 15.86
C ASP A 259 2.06 -8.98 14.37
N PHE A 260 0.81 -9.19 13.99
CA PHE A 260 0.37 -9.47 12.63
C PHE A 260 -0.72 -8.49 12.21
N GLU A 261 -0.62 -7.97 10.99
CA GLU A 261 -1.73 -7.30 10.31
C GLU A 261 -2.67 -8.38 9.71
N ILE A 262 -3.96 -8.26 10.01
CA ILE A 262 -5.03 -9.03 9.38
C ILE A 262 -5.60 -8.20 8.23
N ARG A 263 -5.79 -8.82 7.07
CA ARG A 263 -6.47 -8.19 5.94
C ARG A 263 -7.17 -9.20 5.02
N PRO A 264 -8.28 -8.82 4.36
CA PRO A 264 -8.86 -9.62 3.29
C PRO A 264 -7.85 -9.94 2.19
N LYS A 265 -7.81 -11.19 1.72
CA LYS A 265 -6.95 -11.59 0.62
C LYS A 265 -7.51 -11.06 -0.70
N LYS A 266 -6.86 -10.04 -1.24
CA LYS A 266 -7.24 -9.41 -2.51
C LYS A 266 -7.37 -10.41 -3.66
N VAL A 267 -8.50 -10.33 -4.36
CA VAL A 267 -8.67 -10.84 -5.72
C VAL A 267 -8.45 -9.67 -6.67
N SER A 268 -7.53 -9.82 -7.64
CA SER A 268 -7.18 -8.72 -8.52
C SER A 268 -8.40 -8.24 -9.31
N LEU A 269 -8.58 -6.93 -9.32
CA LEU A 269 -9.42 -6.26 -10.30
C LEU A 269 -8.51 -5.93 -11.47
N ASP A 270 -8.75 -6.58 -12.60
CA ASP A 270 -7.90 -6.58 -13.81
C ASP A 270 -7.65 -5.15 -14.37
N GLU A 271 -8.35 -4.15 -13.84
CA GLU A 271 -8.42 -2.77 -14.29
C GLU A 271 -7.42 -1.84 -13.54
N ALA A 272 -6.75 -2.32 -12.47
CA ALA A 272 -5.89 -1.50 -11.60
C ALA A 272 -4.38 -1.86 -11.63
N ASP A 273 -3.99 -2.86 -12.41
CA ASP A 273 -2.59 -3.31 -12.45
C ASP A 273 -1.67 -2.26 -13.07
N ILE A 274 -0.47 -2.12 -12.49
CA ILE A 274 0.52 -1.12 -12.94
C ILE A 274 1.35 -1.72 -14.07
N PRO A 275 1.44 -1.04 -15.23
CA PRO A 275 2.39 -1.42 -16.26
C PRO A 275 3.80 -1.01 -15.82
N TYR A 276 4.48 -1.88 -15.04
CA TYR A 276 5.89 -1.66 -14.65
C TYR A 276 6.86 -1.66 -15.86
N LYS A 277 6.36 -1.94 -17.07
CA LYS A 277 7.06 -1.77 -18.34
C LYS A 277 6.11 -1.08 -19.32
N LEU A 278 6.39 0.17 -19.65
CA LEU A 278 5.52 0.98 -20.52
C LEU A 278 5.86 0.69 -21.99
N LYS A 279 5.04 -0.14 -22.63
CA LYS A 279 5.27 -0.60 -24.01
C LYS A 279 4.48 0.21 -25.03
N LYS A 280 3.30 0.67 -24.64
CA LYS A 280 2.35 1.39 -25.50
C LYS A 280 2.06 2.77 -24.92
N ASP A 281 1.60 3.68 -25.77
CA ASP A 281 1.28 5.05 -25.35
C ASP A 281 0.09 5.08 -24.37
N SER A 282 -0.81 4.09 -24.47
CA SER A 282 -1.87 3.85 -23.48
C SER A 282 -1.33 3.53 -22.08
N ASP A 283 -0.19 2.83 -21.98
CA ASP A 283 0.43 2.48 -20.69
C ASP A 283 0.97 3.75 -20.01
N TRP A 284 1.55 4.66 -20.82
CA TRP A 284 2.04 5.96 -20.37
C TRP A 284 0.90 6.85 -19.87
N GLN A 285 -0.16 6.96 -20.66
CA GLN A 285 -1.32 7.77 -20.29
C GLN A 285 -1.97 7.24 -19.00
N TYR A 286 -2.14 5.92 -18.90
CA TYR A 286 -2.66 5.28 -17.70
C TYR A 286 -1.77 5.54 -16.47
N LEU A 287 -0.45 5.35 -16.59
CA LEU A 287 0.48 5.64 -15.48
C LEU A 287 0.41 7.11 -15.07
N LYS A 288 0.32 8.04 -16.02
CA LYS A 288 0.19 9.48 -15.74
C LYS A 288 -1.09 9.78 -14.97
N GLU A 289 -2.24 9.35 -15.48
CA GLU A 289 -3.54 9.57 -14.84
C GLU A 289 -3.56 8.97 -13.43
N LYS A 290 -3.06 7.73 -13.28
CA LYS A 290 -2.96 7.06 -11.99
C LYS A 290 -2.02 7.79 -11.04
N ALA A 291 -0.84 8.21 -11.49
CA ALA A 291 0.11 8.93 -10.64
C ALA A 291 -0.44 10.25 -10.10
N LEU A 292 -1.14 11.01 -10.95
CA LEU A 292 -1.78 12.27 -10.54
C LEU A 292 -2.94 12.00 -9.57
N TYR A 293 -3.77 10.98 -9.85
CA TYR A 293 -4.88 10.63 -8.98
C TYR A 293 -4.41 10.14 -7.60
N ASP A 294 -3.44 9.21 -7.57
CA ASP A 294 -2.85 8.66 -6.34
C ASP A 294 -2.21 9.76 -5.48
N LEU A 295 -1.45 10.69 -6.07
CA LEU A 295 -0.82 11.78 -5.33
C LEU A 295 -1.83 12.80 -4.78
N SER A 296 -2.89 13.09 -5.53
CA SER A 296 -3.96 13.97 -5.03
C SER A 296 -4.71 13.33 -3.87
N LEU A 297 -4.95 12.01 -3.92
CA LEU A 297 -5.50 11.27 -2.77
C LEU A 297 -4.53 11.19 -1.58
N LEU A 298 -3.23 11.00 -1.84
CA LEU A 298 -2.19 11.03 -0.80
C LEU A 298 -2.20 12.37 -0.06
N GLY A 299 -2.15 13.47 -0.81
CA GLY A 299 -2.24 14.82 -0.25
C GLY A 299 -3.54 14.99 0.53
N LYS A 300 -4.66 14.49 0.02
CA LYS A 300 -5.96 14.59 0.69
C LYS A 300 -5.98 13.85 2.03
N ALA A 301 -5.46 12.62 2.10
CA ALA A 301 -5.34 11.87 3.34
C ALA A 301 -4.49 12.64 4.37
N GLN A 302 -3.34 13.18 3.94
CA GLN A 302 -2.44 13.95 4.78
C GLN A 302 -2.99 15.34 5.18
N SER A 303 -3.93 15.91 4.42
CA SER A 303 -4.51 17.25 4.69
C SER A 303 -5.22 17.36 6.05
N SER A 304 -5.65 16.24 6.62
CA SER A 304 -6.32 16.18 7.92
C SER A 304 -5.35 16.21 9.11
N GLN A 305 -4.05 16.07 8.84
CA GLN A 305 -3.02 15.93 9.88
C GLN A 305 -2.47 17.30 10.30
N GLN A 306 -1.96 17.37 11.53
CA GLN A 306 -1.39 18.60 12.09
C GLN A 306 -0.22 19.11 11.23
N GLY A 307 -0.21 20.41 10.91
CA GLY A 307 0.86 21.04 10.13
C GLY A 307 0.73 20.88 8.60
N ALA A 308 -0.28 20.16 8.10
CA ALA A 308 -0.46 19.94 6.67
C ALA A 308 -0.76 21.23 5.89
N ALA A 309 -1.52 22.17 6.47
CA ALA A 309 -1.85 23.45 5.84
C ALA A 309 -0.60 24.35 5.70
N GLU A 310 0.23 24.39 6.74
CA GLU A 310 1.49 25.10 6.76
C GLU A 310 2.51 24.46 5.80
N LEU A 311 2.56 23.12 5.74
CA LEU A 311 3.35 22.41 4.74
C LEU A 311 2.90 22.78 3.32
N ALA A 312 1.59 22.78 3.04
CA ALA A 312 1.06 23.17 1.73
C ALA A 312 1.45 24.61 1.35
N THR A 313 1.42 25.54 2.33
CA THR A 313 1.85 26.93 2.12
C THR A 313 3.36 26.99 1.83
N MET A 314 4.17 26.27 2.61
CA MET A 314 5.62 26.21 2.42
C MET A 314 6.02 25.60 1.07
N ILE A 315 5.37 24.52 0.65
CA ILE A 315 5.56 23.93 -0.67
C ILE A 315 5.18 24.94 -1.75
N GLY A 316 4.04 25.62 -1.61
CA GLY A 316 3.60 26.64 -2.57
C GLY A 316 4.61 27.79 -2.73
N ASN A 317 5.15 28.29 -1.61
CA ASN A 317 6.13 29.38 -1.62
C ASN A 317 7.51 28.95 -2.15
N ASN A 318 7.83 27.65 -2.10
CA ASN A 318 9.13 27.10 -2.51
C ASN A 318 8.97 26.11 -3.68
N TYR A 319 7.93 26.26 -4.49
CA TYR A 319 7.47 25.24 -5.43
C TYR A 319 8.57 24.72 -6.38
N ASP A 320 9.28 25.63 -7.04
CA ASP A 320 10.36 25.27 -7.97
C ASP A 320 11.53 24.57 -7.27
N GLN A 321 11.83 24.97 -6.05
CA GLN A 321 12.88 24.38 -5.25
C GLN A 321 12.50 22.96 -4.81
N VAL A 322 11.26 22.74 -4.36
CA VAL A 322 10.74 21.41 -4.00
C VAL A 322 10.78 20.47 -5.21
N ALA A 323 10.31 20.93 -6.37
CA ALA A 323 10.34 20.14 -7.60
C ALA A 323 11.78 19.79 -8.01
N LYS A 324 12.71 20.76 -7.94
CA LYS A 324 14.14 20.55 -8.25
C LYS A 324 14.79 19.54 -7.29
N LEU A 325 14.58 19.69 -5.99
CA LEU A 325 15.18 18.81 -4.97
C LEU A 325 14.60 17.40 -5.03
N THR A 326 13.31 17.26 -5.28
CA THR A 326 12.67 15.94 -5.50
C THR A 326 13.27 15.25 -6.72
N LYS A 327 13.46 15.98 -7.83
CA LYS A 327 14.12 15.45 -9.03
C LYS A 327 15.55 15.00 -8.74
N LEU A 328 16.32 15.85 -8.07
CA LEU A 328 17.70 15.56 -7.72
C LEU A 328 17.80 14.31 -6.83
N PHE A 329 16.92 14.21 -5.83
CA PHE A 329 16.80 13.05 -4.96
C PHE A 329 16.56 11.76 -5.77
N SER A 330 15.54 11.76 -6.65
CA SER A 330 15.21 10.59 -7.46
C SER A 330 16.37 10.17 -8.36
N GLN A 331 16.99 11.13 -9.07
CA GLN A 331 18.12 10.87 -9.96
C GLN A 331 19.32 10.28 -9.23
N GLN A 332 19.69 10.87 -8.09
CA GLN A 332 20.81 10.39 -7.29
C GLN A 332 20.53 9.00 -6.71
N TYR A 333 19.35 8.75 -6.15
CA TYR A 333 19.01 7.43 -5.59
C TYR A 333 19.03 6.34 -6.65
N LEU A 334 18.38 6.56 -7.80
CA LEU A 334 18.33 5.57 -8.89
C LEU A 334 19.73 5.24 -9.41
N SER A 335 20.65 6.22 -9.46
CA SER A 335 22.04 5.94 -9.83
C SER A 335 22.77 5.00 -8.86
N THR A 336 22.34 4.92 -7.59
CA THR A 336 22.90 3.97 -6.60
C THR A 336 22.38 2.54 -6.74
N LEU A 337 21.37 2.33 -7.58
CA LEU A 337 20.79 1.01 -7.88
C LEU A 337 21.31 0.43 -9.20
N GLN A 338 21.97 1.26 -10.02
CA GLN A 338 22.50 0.89 -11.35
C GLN A 338 23.99 0.55 -11.34
N LYS A 339 24.66 0.82 -10.21
CA LYS A 339 26.02 0.36 -9.91
C LYS A 339 25.93 -0.99 -9.22
#